data_AF-A0A4S2MSB1-F1
#
_entry.id   AF-A0A4S2MSB1-F1
#
_cell.length_a   1.000
_cell.length_b   1.000
_cell.length_c   1.000
_cell.angle_alpha   90.00
_cell.angle_beta   90.00
_cell.angle_gamma   90.00
#
_symmetry.space_group_name_H-M   'P 1'
#
loop_
_entity.id
_entity.type
_entity.pdbx_description
1 polymer ?
#
loop_
_entity_poly.entity_id
_entity_poly.type
_entity_poly.pdbx_seq_one_letter_code
_entity_poly.pdbx_strand_id
1 'polypeptide(L)'
;MVSTKTLFVLATTIASAAAQSTPDIATLLNNPNLSTLKSLVTQYPELISALGGAKDLTVFAPSDDAFAKIATSEEFKALAGDAEAVENLLKYHVLGAKVNAAAVTASGVIGDTLLVDYPVWANLSGDPQVIKATKANNEVVISSGLGAKSKVTQADVAFTNGVAHIIDAVLTPPVSVSKTAVEADLTKLVEALTKANLVSTVDSLNKVTIFAPNDEAFGKLTSTPSDEDLEKILTYHVIAGTVGYSPELKDNTKLKTVNGQELTIRVQDGKVTVNGANVVAADVFTNNGVVHVIDT
;
A
#
# COMPACT_ATOMS: atom_id res chain seq x y z
N MET A 1 -12.47 -13.73 -83.22
CA MET A 1 -12.44 -14.92 -82.35
C MET A 1 -11.35 -14.72 -81.32
N VAL A 2 -11.76 -14.78 -80.05
CA VAL A 2 -10.99 -14.93 -78.80
C VAL A 2 -9.98 -13.83 -78.41
N SER A 3 -10.47 -12.96 -77.52
CA SER A 3 -9.74 -12.08 -76.62
C SER A 3 -9.13 -12.90 -75.47
N THR A 4 -7.85 -12.68 -75.13
CA THR A 4 -7.23 -13.24 -73.93
C THR A 4 -6.73 -12.08 -73.05
N LYS A 5 -7.57 -11.67 -72.11
CA LYS A 5 -7.20 -10.75 -71.01
C LYS A 5 -6.38 -11.54 -69.99
N THR A 6 -5.09 -11.23 -69.88
CA THR A 6 -4.23 -11.72 -68.79
C THR A 6 -4.56 -10.94 -67.53
N LEU A 7 -5.18 -11.62 -66.56
CA LEU A 7 -5.53 -11.10 -65.24
C LEU A 7 -4.26 -11.16 -64.36
N PHE A 8 -3.67 -10.03 -64.01
CA PHE A 8 -2.65 -9.95 -62.96
C PHE A 8 -3.35 -10.05 -61.59
N VAL A 9 -3.21 -11.18 -60.92
CA VAL A 9 -3.64 -11.35 -59.53
C VAL A 9 -2.59 -10.70 -58.63
N LEU A 10 -2.96 -9.60 -57.99
CA LEU A 10 -2.18 -8.98 -56.92
C LEU A 10 -2.23 -9.93 -55.71
N ALA A 11 -1.14 -10.66 -55.45
CA ALA A 11 -1.00 -11.45 -54.24
C ALA A 11 -0.74 -10.50 -53.06
N THR A 12 -1.80 -10.12 -52.34
CA THR A 12 -1.67 -9.48 -51.03
C THR A 12 -1.14 -10.49 -50.03
N THR A 13 0.14 -10.41 -49.70
CA THR A 13 0.72 -11.09 -48.54
C THR A 13 0.13 -10.46 -47.28
N ILE A 14 -0.89 -11.08 -46.71
CA ILE A 14 -1.32 -10.79 -45.35
C ILE A 14 -0.24 -11.36 -44.44
N ALA A 15 0.65 -10.50 -43.94
CA ALA A 15 1.51 -10.86 -42.83
C ALA A 15 0.60 -11.08 -41.62
N SER A 16 0.33 -12.35 -41.28
CA SER A 16 -0.26 -12.67 -39.98
C SER A 16 0.76 -12.30 -38.91
N ALA A 17 0.55 -11.16 -38.26
CA ALA A 17 1.13 -10.93 -36.95
C ALA A 17 0.64 -12.08 -36.06
N ALA A 18 1.51 -13.05 -35.78
CA ALA A 18 1.22 -14.04 -34.77
C ALA A 18 0.99 -13.27 -33.47
N ALA A 19 -0.26 -13.25 -33.00
CA ALA A 19 -0.59 -12.71 -31.70
C ALA A 19 0.19 -13.55 -30.68
N GLN A 20 1.32 -13.03 -30.21
CA GLN A 20 2.10 -13.68 -29.18
C GLN A 20 1.21 -13.71 -27.94
N SER A 21 0.74 -14.89 -27.55
CA SER A 21 -0.06 -15.05 -26.34
C SER A 21 0.74 -14.49 -25.17
N THR A 22 0.12 -13.59 -24.41
CA THR A 22 0.73 -13.10 -23.17
C THR A 22 1.07 -14.28 -22.27
N PRO A 23 2.24 -14.27 -21.61
CA PRO A 23 2.64 -15.36 -20.72
C PRO A 23 1.67 -15.46 -19.54
N ASP A 24 1.44 -16.65 -19.02
CA ASP A 24 0.72 -16.81 -17.74
C ASP A 24 1.61 -16.42 -16.55
N ILE A 25 1.02 -16.40 -15.35
CA ILE A 25 1.76 -16.07 -14.12
C ILE A 25 2.87 -17.09 -13.82
N ALA A 26 2.71 -18.36 -14.22
CA ALA A 26 3.73 -19.38 -14.05
C ALA A 26 4.96 -19.10 -14.93
N THR A 27 4.74 -18.61 -16.15
CA THR A 27 5.79 -18.21 -17.09
C THR A 27 6.51 -16.96 -16.62
N LEU A 28 5.80 -15.99 -16.02
CA LEU A 28 6.41 -14.83 -15.36
C LEU A 28 7.41 -15.26 -14.27
N LEU A 29 7.03 -16.24 -13.44
CA LEU A 29 7.87 -16.76 -12.36
C LEU A 29 9.12 -17.51 -12.85
N ASN A 30 9.24 -17.83 -14.14
CA ASN A 30 10.48 -18.39 -14.71
C ASN A 30 11.59 -17.34 -14.91
N ASN A 31 11.35 -16.08 -14.56
CA ASN A 31 12.39 -15.06 -14.53
C ASN A 31 13.54 -15.50 -13.58
N PRO A 32 14.81 -15.45 -14.02
CA PRO A 32 15.95 -15.90 -13.21
C PRO A 32 16.12 -15.13 -11.90
N ASN A 33 15.59 -13.91 -11.79
CA ASN A 33 15.66 -13.09 -10.58
C ASN A 33 14.49 -13.33 -9.60
N LEU A 34 13.58 -14.26 -9.90
CA LEU A 34 12.38 -14.55 -9.10
C LEU A 34 12.39 -15.99 -8.56
N SER A 35 13.55 -16.63 -8.44
CA SER A 35 13.64 -18.06 -8.10
C SER A 35 13.10 -18.37 -6.69
N THR A 36 13.38 -17.49 -5.72
CA THR A 36 12.88 -17.56 -4.34
C THR A 36 11.36 -17.35 -4.30
N LEU A 37 10.86 -16.33 -5.01
CA LEU A 37 9.43 -16.06 -5.11
C LEU A 37 8.69 -17.26 -5.75
N LYS A 38 9.24 -17.81 -6.83
CA LYS A 38 8.69 -19.00 -7.49
C LYS A 38 8.57 -20.15 -6.49
N SER A 39 9.64 -20.46 -5.77
CA SER A 39 9.64 -21.53 -4.76
C SER A 39 8.61 -21.29 -3.66
N LEU A 40 8.40 -20.03 -3.25
CA LEU A 40 7.41 -19.66 -2.25
C LEU A 40 5.99 -19.85 -2.79
N VAL A 41 5.67 -19.24 -3.94
CA VAL A 41 4.33 -19.26 -4.54
C VAL A 41 3.91 -20.68 -4.94
N THR A 42 4.84 -21.55 -5.36
CA THR A 42 4.51 -22.96 -5.67
C THR A 42 4.01 -23.77 -4.49
N GLN A 43 4.23 -23.32 -3.25
CA GLN A 43 3.68 -23.95 -2.05
C GLN A 43 2.20 -23.59 -1.81
N TYR A 44 1.66 -22.59 -2.53
CA TYR A 44 0.29 -22.08 -2.37
C TYR A 44 -0.50 -22.20 -3.68
N PRO A 45 -0.89 -23.42 -4.11
CA PRO A 45 -1.57 -23.64 -5.39
C PRO A 45 -2.95 -22.97 -5.48
N GLU A 46 -3.64 -22.78 -4.35
CA GLU A 46 -4.91 -22.06 -4.29
C GLU A 46 -4.73 -20.58 -4.63
N LEU A 47 -3.63 -19.96 -4.18
CA LEU A 47 -3.30 -18.58 -4.54
C LEU A 47 -3.03 -18.47 -6.05
N ILE A 48 -2.23 -19.38 -6.62
CA ILE A 48 -1.98 -19.41 -8.07
C ILE A 48 -3.30 -19.53 -8.84
N SER A 49 -4.19 -20.41 -8.39
CA SER A 49 -5.50 -20.62 -9.02
C SER A 49 -6.38 -19.37 -8.93
N ALA A 50 -6.41 -18.71 -7.77
CA ALA A 50 -7.13 -17.44 -7.57
C ALA A 50 -6.58 -16.32 -8.47
N LEU A 51 -5.26 -16.17 -8.55
CA LEU A 51 -4.59 -15.21 -9.44
C LEU A 51 -4.81 -15.55 -10.93
N GLY A 52 -4.94 -16.84 -11.25
CA GLY A 52 -5.28 -17.36 -12.57
C GLY A 52 -6.71 -17.05 -13.02
N GLY A 53 -7.65 -16.93 -12.08
CA GLY A 53 -9.05 -16.59 -12.35
C GLY A 53 -9.36 -15.09 -12.34
N ALA A 54 -8.57 -14.29 -11.62
CA ALA A 54 -8.73 -12.85 -11.56
C ALA A 54 -8.21 -12.14 -12.83
N LYS A 55 -8.67 -10.91 -13.05
CA LYS A 55 -8.25 -10.06 -14.17
C LYS A 55 -7.82 -8.71 -13.65
N ASP A 56 -7.09 -7.99 -14.50
CA ASP A 56 -6.59 -6.65 -14.21
C ASP A 56 -5.82 -6.61 -12.88
N LEU A 57 -4.85 -7.51 -12.72
CA LEU A 57 -3.99 -7.55 -11.55
C LEU A 57 -2.73 -6.71 -11.73
N THR A 58 -2.18 -6.26 -10.61
CA THR A 58 -0.78 -5.80 -10.53
C THR A 58 -0.04 -6.66 -9.53
N VAL A 59 1.00 -7.36 -9.96
CA VAL A 59 1.84 -8.19 -9.07
C VAL A 59 3.15 -7.48 -8.81
N PHE A 60 3.45 -7.19 -7.56
CA PHE A 60 4.75 -6.71 -7.13
C PHE A 60 5.62 -7.90 -6.75
N ALA A 61 6.52 -8.33 -7.65
CA ALA A 61 7.32 -9.53 -7.48
C ALA A 61 8.68 -9.19 -6.84
N PRO A 62 8.94 -9.54 -5.57
CA PRO A 62 10.24 -9.30 -4.96
C PRO A 62 11.30 -10.16 -5.64
N SER A 63 12.41 -9.53 -6.01
CA SER A 63 13.58 -10.21 -6.55
C SER A 63 14.29 -11.09 -5.52
N ASP A 64 15.15 -11.98 -5.98
CA ASP A 64 16.01 -12.79 -5.11
C ASP A 64 16.88 -11.91 -4.20
N ASP A 65 17.37 -10.77 -4.70
CA ASP A 65 18.07 -9.76 -3.90
C ASP A 65 17.17 -9.14 -2.82
N ALA A 66 15.87 -8.96 -3.11
CA ALA A 66 14.90 -8.48 -2.13
C ALA A 66 14.73 -9.46 -0.97
N PHE A 67 14.64 -10.76 -1.25
CA PHE A 67 14.59 -11.79 -0.22
C PHE A 67 15.90 -11.92 0.54
N ALA A 68 17.05 -11.81 -0.14
CA ALA A 68 18.36 -11.86 0.51
C ALA A 68 18.53 -10.77 1.57
N LYS A 69 17.97 -9.58 1.37
CA LYS A 69 17.98 -8.47 2.35
C LYS A 69 17.29 -8.80 3.67
N ILE A 70 16.30 -9.71 3.66
CA ILE A 70 15.51 -10.07 4.85
C ILE A 70 15.73 -11.50 5.32
N ALA A 71 16.52 -12.30 4.61
CA ALA A 71 16.73 -13.72 4.93
C ALA A 71 17.28 -13.96 6.35
N THR A 72 18.00 -12.98 6.91
CA THR A 72 18.55 -13.06 8.26
C THR A 72 17.65 -12.49 9.34
N SER A 73 16.54 -11.81 8.99
CA SER A 73 15.67 -11.21 10.00
C SER A 73 14.88 -12.28 10.75
N GLU A 74 14.80 -12.13 12.07
CA GLU A 74 14.07 -13.09 12.92
C GLU A 74 12.56 -13.01 12.66
N GLU A 75 12.07 -11.83 12.30
CA GLU A 75 10.68 -11.59 11.91
C GLU A 75 10.33 -12.38 10.64
N PHE A 76 11.20 -12.37 9.63
CA PHE A 76 10.94 -13.09 8.38
C PHE A 76 11.10 -14.61 8.56
N LYS A 77 12.04 -15.07 9.40
CA LYS A 77 12.16 -16.49 9.74
C LYS A 77 10.92 -17.00 10.49
N ALA A 78 10.41 -16.22 11.44
CA ALA A 78 9.17 -16.54 12.13
C ALA A 78 7.99 -16.60 11.16
N LEU A 79 7.92 -15.62 10.23
CA LEU A 79 6.91 -15.59 9.19
C LEU A 79 6.96 -16.84 8.30
N ALA A 80 8.14 -17.27 7.87
CA ALA A 80 8.30 -18.44 7.00
C ALA A 80 7.79 -19.75 7.63
N GLY A 81 7.64 -19.80 8.96
CA GLY A 81 7.04 -20.91 9.69
C GLY A 81 5.51 -20.87 9.77
N ASP A 82 4.87 -19.77 9.35
CA ASP A 82 3.42 -19.56 9.41
C ASP A 82 2.84 -19.48 7.98
N ALA A 83 2.21 -20.57 7.54
CA ALA A 83 1.66 -20.68 6.20
C ALA A 83 0.56 -19.66 5.91
N GLU A 84 -0.28 -19.34 6.90
CA GLU A 84 -1.36 -18.36 6.73
C GLU A 84 -0.79 -16.96 6.59
N ALA A 85 0.22 -16.62 7.41
CA ALA A 85 0.89 -15.34 7.33
C ALA A 85 1.66 -15.18 6.01
N VAL A 86 2.31 -16.23 5.50
CA VAL A 86 2.98 -16.20 4.19
C VAL A 86 1.97 -16.00 3.06
N GLU A 87 0.83 -16.70 3.08
CA GLU A 87 -0.21 -16.52 2.06
C GLU A 87 -0.72 -15.07 2.06
N ASN A 88 -0.98 -14.50 3.24
CA ASN A 88 -1.43 -13.12 3.39
C ASN A 88 -0.35 -12.10 2.98
N LEU A 89 0.93 -12.40 3.22
CA LEU A 89 2.03 -11.59 2.71
C LEU A 89 2.03 -11.59 1.18
N LEU A 90 1.84 -12.75 0.54
CA LEU A 90 1.75 -12.84 -0.92
C LEU A 90 0.54 -12.08 -1.47
N LYS A 91 -0.61 -12.14 -0.81
CA LYS A 91 -1.80 -11.32 -1.15
C LYS A 91 -1.52 -9.81 -1.06
N TYR A 92 -0.73 -9.39 -0.08
CA TYR A 92 -0.32 -7.99 0.07
C TYR A 92 0.57 -7.50 -1.09
N HIS A 93 1.24 -8.40 -1.80
CA HIS A 93 2.03 -8.09 -2.99
C HIS A 93 1.21 -7.98 -4.28
N VAL A 94 -0.11 -8.16 -4.22
CA VAL A 94 -0.96 -8.15 -5.41
C VAL A 94 -2.06 -7.12 -5.26
N LEU A 95 -2.23 -6.26 -6.26
CA LEU A 95 -3.39 -5.37 -6.38
C LEU A 95 -4.51 -6.03 -7.17
N GLY A 96 -5.74 -5.79 -6.74
CA GLY A 96 -6.96 -6.10 -7.49
C GLY A 96 -7.25 -5.16 -8.67
N ALA A 97 -6.24 -4.40 -9.13
CA ALA A 97 -6.34 -3.45 -10.24
C ALA A 97 -5.04 -3.40 -11.06
N LYS A 98 -5.16 -3.14 -12.37
CA LYS A 98 -4.02 -3.04 -13.29
C LYS A 98 -3.45 -1.63 -13.26
N VAL A 99 -2.22 -1.50 -12.78
CA VAL A 99 -1.50 -0.24 -12.64
C VAL A 99 -0.17 -0.36 -13.36
N ASN A 100 -0.09 0.20 -14.57
CA ASN A 100 1.18 0.30 -15.29
C ASN A 100 2.05 1.43 -14.70
N ALA A 101 3.36 1.38 -14.89
CA ALA A 101 4.28 2.40 -14.38
C ALA A 101 4.02 3.80 -14.97
N ALA A 102 3.37 3.88 -16.13
CA ALA A 102 2.94 5.14 -16.73
C ALA A 102 1.75 5.80 -16.01
N ALA A 103 0.94 5.03 -15.27
CA ALA A 103 -0.19 5.56 -14.51
C ALA A 103 0.24 6.14 -13.15
N VAL A 104 1.44 5.81 -12.68
CA VAL A 104 1.96 6.28 -11.40
C VAL A 104 2.47 7.73 -11.53
N THR A 105 1.97 8.60 -10.66
CA THR A 105 2.31 10.03 -10.64
C THR A 105 3.17 10.38 -9.42
N ALA A 106 3.67 11.62 -9.36
CA ALA A 106 4.37 12.14 -8.18
C ALA A 106 3.46 12.25 -6.95
N SER A 107 2.18 12.58 -7.15
CA SER A 107 1.17 12.61 -6.07
C SER A 107 0.87 11.20 -5.53
N GLY A 108 1.15 10.18 -6.33
CA GLY A 108 1.01 8.77 -5.99
C GLY A 108 -0.35 8.19 -6.35
N VAL A 109 -0.40 6.86 -6.38
CA VAL A 109 -1.59 6.04 -6.62
C VAL A 109 -1.68 5.08 -5.45
N ILE A 110 -2.81 5.09 -4.75
CA ILE A 110 -3.10 4.10 -3.71
C ILE A 110 -3.90 2.98 -4.34
N GLY A 111 -3.48 1.75 -4.08
CA GLY A 111 -4.08 0.55 -4.67
C GLY A 111 -4.48 -0.45 -3.60
N ASP A 112 -5.68 -0.99 -3.77
CA ASP A 112 -6.24 -2.06 -2.96
C ASP A 112 -5.49 -3.37 -3.24
N THR A 113 -4.89 -3.93 -2.20
CA THR A 113 -4.24 -5.25 -2.28
C THR A 113 -5.28 -6.38 -2.17
N LEU A 114 -4.87 -7.61 -2.40
CA LEU A 114 -5.72 -8.79 -2.16
C LEU A 114 -5.76 -9.21 -0.67
N LEU A 115 -5.07 -8.49 0.21
CA LEU A 115 -5.11 -8.70 1.67
C LEU A 115 -6.30 -7.93 2.25
N VAL A 116 -7.28 -8.62 2.86
CA VAL A 116 -8.53 -8.01 3.35
C VAL A 116 -8.78 -8.28 4.83
N ASP A 117 -8.82 -9.56 5.24
CA ASP A 117 -9.21 -9.95 6.60
C ASP A 117 -8.11 -10.79 7.25
N TYR A 118 -7.07 -10.12 7.73
CA TYR A 118 -6.00 -10.76 8.50
C TYR A 118 -5.67 -9.90 9.71
N PRO A 119 -6.19 -10.20 10.92
CA PRO A 119 -6.21 -9.27 12.06
C PRO A 119 -4.87 -8.61 12.42
N VAL A 120 -3.75 -9.29 12.14
CA VAL A 120 -2.40 -8.77 12.39
C VAL A 120 -2.05 -7.61 11.46
N TRP A 121 -2.49 -7.62 10.19
CA TRP A 121 -2.08 -6.66 9.16
C TRP A 121 -3.23 -5.95 8.43
N ALA A 122 -4.46 -6.44 8.57
CA ALA A 122 -5.65 -5.94 7.90
C ALA A 122 -6.88 -6.17 8.79
N ASN A 123 -7.19 -5.15 9.60
CA ASN A 123 -8.36 -5.01 10.46
C ASN A 123 -9.20 -3.80 9.99
N LEU A 124 -9.59 -3.86 8.72
CA LEU A 124 -10.32 -2.80 8.03
C LEU A 124 -11.79 -3.16 7.77
N SER A 125 -12.33 -4.13 8.53
CA SER A 125 -13.74 -4.53 8.45
C SER A 125 -14.19 -4.94 7.04
N GLY A 126 -13.40 -5.81 6.40
CA GLY A 126 -13.67 -6.30 5.05
C GLY A 126 -13.17 -5.39 3.92
N ASP A 127 -12.58 -4.22 4.22
CA ASP A 127 -11.88 -3.44 3.21
C ASP A 127 -10.44 -3.97 3.03
N PRO A 128 -9.88 -3.90 1.82
CA PRO A 128 -8.50 -4.32 1.57
C PRO A 128 -7.48 -3.40 2.24
N GLN A 129 -6.35 -3.99 2.65
CA GLN A 129 -5.15 -3.25 2.95
C GLN A 129 -4.58 -2.65 1.66
N VAL A 130 -3.88 -1.52 1.78
CA VAL A 130 -3.37 -0.77 0.63
C VAL A 130 -1.86 -0.64 0.61
N ILE A 131 -1.34 -0.25 -0.55
CA ILE A 131 0.01 0.26 -0.78
C ILE A 131 -0.06 1.52 -1.62
N LYS A 132 0.99 2.35 -1.58
CA LYS A 132 1.08 3.57 -2.40
C LYS A 132 2.24 3.46 -3.37
N ALA A 133 1.96 3.56 -4.67
CA ALA A 133 2.99 3.74 -5.69
C ALA A 133 3.20 5.23 -5.94
N THR A 134 4.45 5.69 -5.98
CA THR A 134 4.83 7.06 -6.35
C THR A 134 5.87 7.03 -7.45
N LYS A 135 5.93 8.09 -8.27
CA LYS A 135 6.92 8.21 -9.34
C LYS A 135 7.72 9.49 -9.20
N ALA A 136 9.03 9.37 -9.01
CA ALA A 136 9.98 10.47 -8.98
C ALA A 136 11.17 10.13 -9.87
N ASN A 137 11.66 11.10 -10.68
CA ASN A 137 12.81 10.90 -11.58
C ASN A 137 12.69 9.67 -12.49
N ASN A 138 11.47 9.38 -12.95
CA ASN A 138 11.12 8.20 -13.75
C ASN A 138 11.26 6.84 -13.03
N GLU A 139 11.49 6.84 -11.72
CA GLU A 139 11.55 5.65 -10.89
C GLU A 139 10.24 5.49 -10.13
N VAL A 140 9.67 4.28 -10.17
CA VAL A 140 8.48 3.94 -9.38
C VAL A 140 8.93 3.36 -8.04
N VAL A 141 8.42 3.93 -6.96
CA VAL A 141 8.66 3.49 -5.59
C VAL A 141 7.35 3.14 -4.94
N ILE A 142 7.26 1.93 -4.40
CA ILE A 142 6.16 1.43 -3.61
C ILE A 142 6.43 1.73 -2.15
N SER A 143 5.49 2.39 -1.48
CA SER A 143 5.48 2.60 -0.04
C SER A 143 4.46 1.64 0.59
N SER A 144 4.91 0.88 1.59
CA SER A 144 4.11 -0.09 2.34
C SER A 144 4.09 0.26 3.83
N GLY A 145 3.65 -0.67 4.68
CA GLY A 145 3.66 -0.52 6.14
C GLY A 145 5.02 -0.12 6.71
N LEU A 146 5.00 0.51 7.88
CA LEU A 146 6.19 1.03 8.59
C LEU A 146 7.05 2.00 7.77
N GLY A 147 6.46 2.65 6.76
CA GLY A 147 7.19 3.56 5.87
C GLY A 147 8.22 2.88 4.97
N ALA A 148 8.20 1.53 4.89
CA ALA A 148 9.11 0.77 4.06
C ALA A 148 8.92 1.13 2.58
N LYS A 149 10.04 1.21 1.85
CA LYS A 149 10.08 1.59 0.44
C LYS A 149 10.69 0.46 -0.38
N SER A 150 10.06 0.17 -1.51
CA SER A 150 10.51 -0.82 -2.47
C SER A 150 10.54 -0.21 -3.86
N LYS A 151 11.68 -0.27 -4.53
CA LYS A 151 11.88 0.31 -5.86
C LYS A 151 11.55 -0.71 -6.92
N VAL A 152 10.82 -0.29 -7.94
CA VAL A 152 10.60 -1.11 -9.14
C VAL A 152 11.88 -1.15 -9.96
N THR A 153 12.47 -2.34 -10.10
CA THR A 153 13.69 -2.60 -10.88
C THR A 153 13.39 -3.02 -12.31
N GLN A 154 12.24 -3.67 -12.53
CA GLN A 154 11.71 -3.97 -13.85
C GLN A 154 10.21 -3.72 -13.84
N ALA A 155 9.77 -2.72 -14.60
CA ALA A 155 8.36 -2.35 -14.70
C ALA A 155 7.66 -3.05 -15.87
N ASP A 156 6.34 -3.08 -15.80
CA ASP A 156 5.44 -3.38 -16.92
C ASP A 156 5.64 -4.75 -17.58
N VAL A 157 5.98 -5.78 -16.79
CA VAL A 157 6.08 -7.16 -17.29
C VAL A 157 4.68 -7.74 -17.47
N ALA A 158 4.19 -7.72 -18.71
CA ALA A 158 2.84 -8.17 -19.04
C ALA A 158 2.66 -9.69 -18.84
N PHE A 159 1.53 -10.08 -18.28
CA PHE A 159 1.06 -11.46 -18.23
C PHE A 159 -0.46 -11.52 -18.48
N THR A 160 -1.02 -12.69 -18.71
CA THR A 160 -2.41 -12.87 -19.19
C THR A 160 -3.45 -12.14 -18.35
N ASN A 161 -3.25 -12.08 -17.03
CA ASN A 161 -4.23 -11.52 -16.10
C ASN A 161 -3.85 -10.13 -15.58
N GLY A 162 -2.77 -9.51 -16.08
CA GLY A 162 -2.34 -8.23 -15.54
C GLY A 162 -0.94 -7.78 -15.94
N VAL A 163 -0.30 -7.09 -15.01
CA VAL A 163 1.05 -6.57 -15.14
C VAL A 163 1.85 -6.89 -13.87
N ALA A 164 3.13 -7.22 -14.03
CA ALA A 164 4.03 -7.42 -12.92
C ALA A 164 5.14 -6.37 -12.91
N HIS A 165 5.50 -5.94 -11.71
CA HIS A 165 6.63 -5.07 -11.44
C HIS A 165 7.59 -5.84 -10.53
N ILE A 166 8.82 -6.04 -10.97
CA ILE A 166 9.86 -6.62 -10.12
C ILE A 166 10.37 -5.53 -9.19
N ILE A 167 10.47 -5.86 -7.91
CA ILE A 167 10.86 -4.92 -6.86
C ILE A 167 12.10 -5.38 -6.09
N ASP A 168 12.84 -4.43 -5.52
CA ASP A 168 14.10 -4.68 -4.82
C ASP A 168 13.97 -4.90 -3.30
N ALA A 169 12.77 -4.82 -2.74
CA ALA A 169 12.47 -5.15 -1.35
C ALA A 169 11.13 -5.86 -1.23
N VAL A 170 10.98 -6.80 -0.30
CA VAL A 170 9.69 -7.40 0.04
C VAL A 170 8.83 -6.33 0.70
N LEU A 171 7.56 -6.20 0.31
CA LEU A 171 6.63 -5.25 0.90
C LEU A 171 6.37 -5.61 2.36
N THR A 172 6.46 -4.62 3.23
CA THR A 172 6.25 -4.78 4.67
C THR A 172 4.79 -4.55 5.00
N PRO A 173 4.05 -5.55 5.50
CA PRO A 173 2.68 -5.35 5.96
C PRO A 173 2.63 -4.35 7.12
N PRO A 174 1.56 -3.55 7.23
CA PRO A 174 1.42 -2.61 8.32
C PRO A 174 1.07 -3.31 9.64
N VAL A 175 1.26 -2.61 10.75
CA VAL A 175 1.03 -3.12 12.11
C VAL A 175 0.15 -2.12 12.88
N SER A 176 -0.06 -2.37 14.18
CA SER A 176 -0.87 -1.50 15.04
C SER A 176 -0.41 -0.04 15.01
N VAL A 177 -1.32 0.87 15.35
CA VAL A 177 -1.04 2.32 15.39
C VAL A 177 0.11 2.62 16.34
N SER A 178 0.09 2.01 17.53
CA SER A 178 1.13 2.23 18.55
C SER A 178 2.54 1.85 18.06
N LYS A 179 2.68 0.69 17.41
CA LYS A 179 3.96 0.24 16.83
C LYS A 179 4.37 1.10 15.65
N THR A 180 3.42 1.44 14.78
CA THR A 180 3.67 2.31 13.64
C THR A 180 4.14 3.70 14.07
N ALA A 181 3.58 4.24 15.16
CA ALA A 181 3.99 5.52 15.72
C ALA A 181 5.43 5.48 16.27
N VAL A 182 5.87 4.36 16.84
CA VAL A 182 7.28 4.17 17.26
C VAL A 182 8.21 4.23 16.05
N GLU A 183 7.91 3.47 14.99
CA GLU A 183 8.73 3.42 13.77
C GLU A 183 8.70 4.74 12.96
N ALA A 184 7.66 5.56 13.17
CA ALA A 184 7.52 6.88 12.56
C ALA A 184 8.13 8.02 13.39
N ASP A 185 8.93 7.71 14.42
CA ASP A 185 9.55 8.68 15.33
C ASP A 185 8.54 9.63 16.03
N LEU A 186 7.33 9.15 16.32
CA LEU A 186 6.28 9.89 17.03
C LEU A 186 6.36 9.60 18.55
N THR A 187 7.54 9.76 19.14
CA THR A 187 7.82 9.29 20.50
C THR A 187 6.94 9.98 21.54
N LYS A 188 6.65 11.27 21.38
CA LYS A 188 5.79 12.03 22.29
C LYS A 188 4.33 11.62 22.23
N LEU A 189 3.86 11.22 21.04
CA LEU A 189 2.53 10.64 20.90
C LEU A 189 2.43 9.30 21.64
N VAL A 190 3.43 8.43 21.49
CA VAL A 190 3.46 7.13 22.18
C VAL A 190 3.48 7.30 23.70
N GLU A 191 4.30 8.23 24.21
CA GLU A 191 4.33 8.60 25.63
C GLU A 191 2.96 9.10 26.12
N ALA A 192 2.31 9.97 25.35
CA ALA A 192 1.00 10.53 25.65
C ALA A 192 -0.12 9.47 25.68
N LEU A 193 -0.17 8.59 24.67
CA LEU A 193 -1.11 7.47 24.61
C LEU A 193 -0.92 6.50 25.78
N THR A 194 0.32 6.24 26.16
CA THR A 194 0.66 5.38 27.31
C THR A 194 0.19 6.03 28.62
N LYS A 195 0.47 7.32 28.82
CA LYS A 195 0.04 8.07 30.00
C LYS A 195 -1.48 8.13 30.13
N ALA A 196 -2.18 8.30 29.01
CA ALA A 196 -3.65 8.33 28.97
C ALA A 196 -4.30 6.94 28.97
N ASN A 197 -3.51 5.85 28.99
CA ASN A 197 -4.00 4.48 28.89
C ASN A 197 -4.87 4.22 27.64
N LEU A 198 -4.52 4.83 26.50
CA LEU A 198 -5.27 4.76 25.25
C LEU A 198 -4.64 3.84 24.19
N VAL A 199 -3.49 3.22 24.47
CA VAL A 199 -2.77 2.35 23.51
C VAL A 199 -3.67 1.21 23.01
N SER A 200 -4.31 0.48 23.92
CA SER A 200 -5.22 -0.61 23.54
C SER A 200 -6.47 -0.10 22.83
N THR A 201 -6.99 1.07 23.22
CA THR A 201 -8.13 1.70 22.56
C THR A 201 -7.80 2.00 21.11
N VAL A 202 -6.70 2.71 20.83
CA VAL A 202 -6.36 3.11 19.44
C VAL A 202 -6.01 1.91 18.56
N ASP A 203 -5.38 0.88 19.13
CA ASP A 203 -5.00 -0.33 18.40
C ASP A 203 -6.20 -1.26 18.11
N SER A 204 -7.28 -1.17 18.90
CA SER A 204 -8.48 -1.99 18.73
C SER A 204 -9.58 -1.34 17.89
N LEU A 205 -9.51 -0.02 17.66
CA LEU A 205 -10.40 0.64 16.71
C LEU A 205 -10.23 0.06 15.30
N ASN A 206 -11.29 0.11 14.51
CA ASN A 206 -11.33 -0.30 13.12
C ASN A 206 -11.61 0.91 12.23
N LYS A 207 -11.06 0.88 11.00
CA LYS A 207 -11.20 1.98 10.03
C LYS A 207 -10.90 3.34 10.66
N VAL A 208 -9.65 3.56 11.05
CA VAL A 208 -9.23 4.82 11.67
C VAL A 208 -8.50 5.75 10.71
N THR A 209 -8.73 7.04 10.90
CA THR A 209 -7.88 8.10 10.37
C THR A 209 -7.35 8.89 11.56
N ILE A 210 -6.04 8.99 11.70
CA ILE A 210 -5.40 9.68 12.82
C ILE A 210 -4.56 10.81 12.28
N PHE A 211 -4.81 12.02 12.76
CA PHE A 211 -3.95 13.18 12.49
C PHE A 211 -2.97 13.32 13.66
N ALA A 212 -1.80 12.72 13.56
CA ALA A 212 -0.85 12.59 14.67
C ALA A 212 0.12 13.78 14.72
N PRO A 213 0.18 14.58 15.80
CA PRO A 213 1.21 15.61 15.95
C PRO A 213 2.60 14.96 16.02
N ASN A 214 3.57 15.54 15.30
CA ASN A 214 4.97 15.14 15.44
C ASN A 214 5.58 15.66 16.77
N ASP A 215 6.77 15.19 17.10
CA ASP A 215 7.43 15.55 18.36
C ASP A 215 7.72 17.07 18.46
N GLU A 216 7.93 17.75 17.33
CA GLU A 216 8.08 19.22 17.30
C GLU A 216 6.77 19.93 17.67
N ALA A 217 5.61 19.43 17.22
CA ALA A 217 4.30 19.94 17.58
C ALA A 217 4.04 19.79 19.09
N PHE A 218 4.37 18.63 19.67
CA PHE A 218 4.32 18.42 21.12
C PHE A 218 5.26 19.40 21.87
N GLY A 219 6.42 19.70 21.30
CA GLY A 219 7.37 20.67 21.86
C GLY A 219 6.86 22.11 21.92
N LYS A 220 5.81 22.46 21.15
CA LYS A 220 5.19 23.80 21.17
C LYS A 220 4.22 23.99 22.34
N LEU A 221 3.88 22.94 23.09
CA LEU A 221 2.99 23.04 24.23
C LEU A 221 3.61 23.90 25.34
N THR A 222 2.91 24.96 25.75
CA THR A 222 3.37 25.88 26.81
C THR A 222 3.13 25.35 28.22
N SER A 223 2.32 24.30 28.35
CA SER A 223 1.97 23.67 29.62
C SER A 223 1.61 22.20 29.39
N THR A 224 1.98 21.34 30.34
CA THR A 224 1.55 19.94 30.35
C THR A 224 0.04 19.87 30.61
N PRO A 225 -0.75 19.25 29.73
CA PRO A 225 -2.17 19.05 29.96
C PRO A 225 -2.42 18.22 31.23
N SER A 226 -3.57 18.42 31.87
CA SER A 226 -4.07 17.48 32.87
C SER A 226 -4.35 16.11 32.21
N ASP A 227 -4.44 15.05 33.00
CA ASP A 227 -4.70 13.71 32.45
C ASP A 227 -6.08 13.64 31.76
N GLU A 228 -7.08 14.36 32.29
CA GLU A 228 -8.41 14.48 31.68
C GLU A 228 -8.38 15.26 30.36
N ASP A 229 -7.61 16.34 30.29
CA ASP A 229 -7.45 17.11 29.05
C ASP A 229 -6.66 16.31 28.02
N LEU A 230 -5.67 15.53 28.45
CA LEU A 230 -4.85 14.71 27.56
C LEU A 230 -5.71 13.68 26.81
N GLU A 231 -6.62 12.99 27.49
CA GLU A 231 -7.54 12.04 26.85
C GLU A 231 -8.42 12.75 25.80
N LYS A 232 -9.00 13.91 26.14
CA LYS A 232 -9.84 14.70 25.22
C LYS A 232 -9.07 15.20 24.01
N ILE A 233 -7.81 15.60 24.20
CA ILE A 233 -6.92 16.04 23.13
C ILE A 233 -6.55 14.87 22.23
N LEU A 234 -6.15 13.73 22.78
CA LEU A 234 -5.75 12.57 21.97
C LEU A 234 -6.94 12.03 21.16
N THR A 235 -8.12 11.96 21.75
CA THR A 235 -9.35 11.54 21.06
C THR A 235 -9.86 12.55 20.04
N TYR A 236 -9.42 13.81 20.09
CA TYR A 236 -9.67 14.81 19.03
C TYR A 236 -8.90 14.52 17.74
N HIS A 237 -7.76 13.83 17.83
CA HIS A 237 -6.92 13.52 16.68
C HIS A 237 -7.35 12.25 15.93
N VAL A 238 -8.39 11.55 16.42
CA VAL A 238 -8.83 10.26 15.90
C VAL A 238 -10.22 10.39 15.29
N ILE A 239 -10.36 9.92 14.06
CA ILE A 239 -11.63 9.66 13.38
C ILE A 239 -11.79 8.15 13.30
N ALA A 240 -12.93 7.63 13.74
CA ALA A 240 -13.25 6.21 13.69
C ALA A 240 -14.34 5.91 12.64
N GLY A 241 -14.33 4.68 12.10
CA GLY A 241 -15.31 4.21 11.12
C GLY A 241 -15.04 4.65 9.67
N THR A 242 -13.93 5.34 9.40
CA THR A 242 -13.51 5.72 8.05
C THR A 242 -11.99 5.83 7.95
N VAL A 243 -11.44 5.36 6.83
CA VAL A 243 -10.04 5.55 6.47
C VAL A 243 -9.98 6.57 5.36
N GLY A 244 -9.38 7.72 5.64
CA GLY A 244 -9.22 8.82 4.69
C GLY A 244 -7.78 8.88 4.21
N TYR A 245 -7.47 8.19 3.11
CA TYR A 245 -6.17 8.32 2.47
C TYR A 245 -6.04 9.66 1.74
N SER A 246 -4.82 10.14 1.55
CA SER A 246 -4.55 11.49 1.01
C SER A 246 -5.28 11.81 -0.30
N PRO A 247 -5.37 10.92 -1.31
CA PRO A 247 -6.10 11.19 -2.55
C PRO A 247 -7.61 11.38 -2.36
N GLU A 248 -8.16 10.89 -1.24
CA GLU A 248 -9.59 10.93 -0.93
C GLU A 248 -9.97 12.08 0.00
N LEU A 249 -8.98 12.74 0.61
CA LEU A 249 -9.17 13.94 1.40
C LEU A 249 -9.63 15.09 0.48
N LYS A 250 -10.82 15.62 0.74
CA LYS A 250 -11.44 16.69 -0.07
C LYS A 250 -11.38 18.02 0.66
N ASP A 251 -11.17 19.10 -0.09
CA ASP A 251 -11.21 20.46 0.46
C ASP A 251 -12.56 20.78 1.11
N ASN A 252 -12.52 21.52 2.22
CA ASN A 252 -13.68 21.89 3.05
C ASN A 252 -14.47 20.69 3.62
N THR A 253 -13.84 19.54 3.80
CA THR A 253 -14.47 18.40 4.48
C THR A 253 -14.43 18.59 5.99
N LYS A 254 -15.55 18.36 6.66
CA LYS A 254 -15.62 18.26 8.11
C LYS A 254 -15.71 16.80 8.53
N LEU A 255 -14.84 16.38 9.44
CA LEU A 255 -14.84 15.02 9.97
C LEU A 255 -15.10 15.06 11.48
N LYS A 256 -15.99 14.19 11.94
CA LYS A 256 -16.31 14.04 13.36
C LYS A 256 -15.26 13.15 14.01
N THR A 257 -14.66 13.63 15.09
CA THR A 257 -13.62 12.93 15.85
C THR A 257 -14.24 12.05 16.94
N VAL A 258 -13.45 11.17 17.54
CA VAL A 258 -13.89 10.29 18.64
C VAL A 258 -14.37 11.09 19.86
N ASN A 259 -13.76 12.25 20.12
CA ASN A 259 -14.19 13.11 21.22
C ASN A 259 -15.52 13.86 20.95
N GLY A 260 -16.08 13.71 19.74
CA GLY A 260 -17.35 14.29 19.33
C GLY A 260 -17.27 15.66 18.64
N GLN A 261 -16.12 16.34 18.70
CA GLN A 261 -15.88 17.59 17.99
C GLN A 261 -15.53 17.34 16.51
N GLU A 262 -15.61 18.38 15.69
CA GLU A 262 -15.26 18.33 14.27
C GLU A 262 -13.86 18.90 14.01
N LEU A 263 -13.18 18.33 13.02
CA LEU A 263 -12.02 18.92 12.37
C LEU A 263 -12.32 19.24 10.91
N THR A 264 -11.65 20.26 10.39
CA THR A 264 -11.80 20.71 9.01
C THR A 264 -10.55 20.39 8.21
N ILE A 265 -10.73 19.65 7.13
CA ILE A 265 -9.70 19.39 6.13
C ILE A 265 -9.74 20.51 5.10
N ARG A 266 -8.56 21.05 4.78
CA ARG A 266 -8.36 21.92 3.62
C ARG A 266 -7.34 21.29 2.69
N VAL A 267 -7.58 21.41 1.39
CA VAL A 267 -6.66 20.96 0.35
C VAL A 267 -6.42 22.10 -0.62
N GLN A 268 -5.20 22.65 -0.60
CA GLN A 268 -4.81 23.79 -1.43
C GLN A 268 -3.45 23.49 -2.06
N ASP A 269 -3.37 23.60 -3.39
CA ASP A 269 -2.15 23.35 -4.17
C ASP A 269 -1.46 22.01 -3.86
N GLY A 270 -2.26 20.97 -3.62
CA GLY A 270 -1.78 19.63 -3.25
C GLY A 270 -1.27 19.49 -1.81
N LYS A 271 -1.38 20.54 -0.99
CA LYS A 271 -1.08 20.50 0.45
C LYS A 271 -2.36 20.29 1.24
N VAL A 272 -2.31 19.39 2.20
CA VAL A 272 -3.40 19.11 3.13
C VAL A 272 -3.12 19.81 4.45
N THR A 273 -4.14 20.50 4.98
CA THR A 273 -4.11 21.01 6.35
C THR A 273 -5.34 20.57 7.13
N VAL A 274 -5.17 20.41 8.44
CA VAL A 274 -6.20 19.96 9.37
C VAL A 274 -6.34 21.04 10.43
N ASN A 275 -7.45 21.78 10.42
CA ASN A 275 -7.65 22.97 11.25
C ASN A 275 -6.50 24.00 11.18
N GLY A 276 -5.76 24.04 10.06
CA GLY A 276 -4.60 24.91 9.87
C GLY A 276 -3.24 24.28 10.20
N ALA A 277 -3.18 23.10 10.83
CA ALA A 277 -1.95 22.33 10.97
C ALA A 277 -1.59 21.65 9.65
N ASN A 278 -0.31 21.69 9.23
CA ASN A 278 0.09 21.09 7.97
C ASN A 278 0.30 19.59 8.13
N VAL A 279 -0.17 18.79 7.16
CA VAL A 279 0.24 17.38 7.06
C VAL A 279 1.65 17.32 6.47
N VAL A 280 2.62 16.89 7.29
CA VAL A 280 4.05 16.82 6.95
C VAL A 280 4.49 15.43 6.48
N ALA A 281 3.79 14.39 6.91
CA ALA A 281 3.91 13.06 6.34
C ALA A 281 2.51 12.45 6.24
N ALA A 282 2.13 12.00 5.05
CA ALA A 282 0.80 11.49 4.79
C ALA A 282 0.85 10.00 4.43
N ASP A 283 -0.26 9.30 4.62
CA ASP A 283 -0.44 7.89 4.27
C ASP A 283 0.52 6.93 5.01
N VAL A 284 0.71 7.11 6.31
CA VAL A 284 1.41 6.12 7.15
C VAL A 284 0.43 5.00 7.48
N PHE A 285 0.55 3.87 6.77
CA PHE A 285 -0.40 2.76 6.88
C PHE A 285 -0.29 2.01 8.21
N THR A 286 -1.44 1.75 8.83
CA THR A 286 -1.59 0.88 10.00
C THR A 286 -2.50 -0.29 9.65
N ASN A 287 -2.47 -1.37 10.44
CA ASN A 287 -3.32 -2.54 10.19
C ASN A 287 -4.82 -2.21 10.27
N ASN A 288 -5.20 -1.14 10.97
CA ASN A 288 -6.57 -0.74 11.20
C ASN A 288 -6.96 0.60 10.55
N GLY A 289 -6.07 1.21 9.77
CA GLY A 289 -6.34 2.50 9.14
C GLY A 289 -5.10 3.24 8.64
N VAL A 290 -5.07 4.55 8.86
CA VAL A 290 -4.01 5.45 8.39
C VAL A 290 -3.68 6.54 9.40
N VAL A 291 -2.39 6.85 9.51
CA VAL A 291 -1.86 8.00 10.24
C VAL A 291 -1.36 9.06 9.25
N HIS A 292 -1.75 10.31 9.48
CA HIS A 292 -1.22 11.49 8.82
C HIS A 292 -0.53 12.34 9.88
N VAL A 293 0.77 12.56 9.74
CA VAL A 293 1.57 13.33 10.69
C VAL A 293 1.36 14.83 10.43
N ILE A 294 1.06 15.59 11.49
CA ILE A 294 0.84 17.03 11.46
C ILE A 294 1.90 17.80 12.28
N ASP A 295 2.10 19.07 11.94
CA ASP A 295 3.18 19.89 12.52
C ASP A 295 2.80 20.77 13.72
N THR A 296 1.53 20.87 14.09
CA THR A 296 1.03 21.74 15.19
C THR A 296 -0.25 21.19 15.79
#